data_AF-A0A170PLS3-F1
#
_entry.id   AF-A0A170PLS3-F1
#
_cell.length_a   1.000
_cell.length_b   1.000
_cell.length_c   1.000
_cell.angle_alpha   90.00
_cell.angle_beta   90.00
_cell.angle_gamma   90.00
#
_symmetry.space_group_name_H-M   'P 1'
#
loop_
_entity.id
_entity.type
_entity.pdbx_description
1 polymer ?
#
loop_
_entity_poly.entity_id
_entity_poly.type
_entity_poly.pdbx_seq_one_letter_code
_entity_poly.pdbx_strand_id
1 'polypeptide(L)'
;MNSLRDFKFRIPPLGQQTEIVRRVEELFAFADSIEQKTNAALERVNNLTQSILAKAFRGELTADWRAANPDLISGENSAEALLIKIKTEREAMKSVKKNGPRKKT
;
A
#
# COMPACT_ATOMS: atom_id res chain seq x y z
N MET A 1 29.22 46.55 7.60
CA MET A 1 29.88 45.29 7.20
C MET A 1 30.99 44.89 8.20
N ASN A 2 30.68 44.69 9.49
CA ASN A 2 31.68 44.21 10.47
C ASN A 2 31.13 43.19 11.49
N SER A 3 29.83 42.88 11.47
CA SER A 3 29.14 42.12 12.51
C SER A 3 29.67 40.70 12.77
N LEU A 4 30.36 40.09 11.79
CA LEU A 4 31.01 38.79 11.95
C LEU A 4 32.34 38.86 12.71
N ARG A 5 33.10 39.97 12.59
CA ARG A 5 34.41 40.13 13.25
C ARG A 5 34.27 40.40 14.75
N ASP A 6 33.19 41.05 15.14
CA ASP A 6 32.93 41.41 16.54
C ASP A 6 32.25 40.27 17.33
N PHE A 7 31.93 39.15 16.67
CA PHE A 7 31.28 38.01 17.31
C PHE A 7 32.25 37.26 18.22
N LYS A 8 32.04 37.40 19.53
CA LYS A 8 32.84 36.70 20.54
C LYS A 8 32.32 35.28 20.76
N PHE A 9 33.20 34.29 20.60
CA PHE A 9 32.92 32.91 20.97
C PHE A 9 34.11 32.32 21.73
N ARG A 10 33.84 31.27 22.50
CA ARG A 10 34.89 30.56 23.26
C ARG A 10 35.67 29.66 22.32
N ILE A 11 36.99 29.75 22.40
CA ILE A 11 37.91 28.90 21.63
C ILE A 11 38.55 27.92 22.61
N PRO A 12 38.13 26.65 22.62
CA PRO A 12 38.77 25.64 23.48
C PRO A 12 40.15 25.25 22.91
N PRO A 13 41.00 24.54 23.67
CA PRO A 13 42.26 23.99 23.16
C PRO A 13 42.06 23.11 21.93
N LEU A 14 43.06 23.06 21.03
CA LEU A 14 42.96 22.31 19.76
C LEU A 14 42.51 20.86 19.93
N GLY A 15 43.04 20.14 20.93
CA GLY A 15 42.61 18.76 21.19
C GLY A 15 41.13 18.62 21.54
N GLN A 16 40.56 19.60 22.24
CA GLN A 16 39.12 19.64 22.53
C GLN A 16 38.30 20.01 21.29
N GLN A 17 38.81 20.92 20.44
CA GLN A 17 38.15 21.23 19.16
C GLN A 17 38.04 19.98 18.29
N THR A 18 39.14 19.23 18.13
CA THR A 18 39.16 17.98 17.36
C THR A 18 38.19 16.94 17.93
N GLU A 19 38.16 16.76 19.25
CA GLU A 19 37.25 15.80 19.89
C GLU A 19 35.78 16.22 19.76
N ILE A 20 35.47 17.52 19.85
CA ILE A 20 34.12 18.03 19.60
C ILE A 20 33.69 17.73 18.17
N VAL A 21 34.54 18.03 17.17
CA VAL A 21 34.25 17.77 15.75
C VAL A 21 34.02 16.28 15.53
N ARG A 22 34.93 15.41 16.03
CA ARG A 22 34.80 13.95 15.90
C ARG A 22 33.46 13.44 16.41
N ARG A 23 33.03 13.88 17.60
CA ARG A 23 31.74 13.46 18.18
C ARG A 23 30.55 13.95 17.38
N VAL A 24 30.60 15.18 16.90
CA VAL A 24 29.55 15.76 16.07
C VAL A 24 29.43 14.97 14.77
N GLU A 25 30.54 14.69 14.10
CA GLU A 25 30.58 13.89 12.87
C GLU A 25 30.03 12.47 13.10
N GLU A 26 30.39 11.80 14.19
CA GLU A 26 29.85 10.49 14.55
C GLU A 26 28.33 10.51 14.75
N LEU A 27 27.81 11.54 15.42
CA LEU A 27 26.37 11.70 15.64
C LEU A 27 25.62 11.98 14.32
N PHE A 28 26.19 12.78 13.42
CA PHE A 28 25.61 13.02 12.10
C PHE A 28 25.62 11.74 11.25
N ALA A 29 26.74 11.02 11.19
CA ALA A 29 26.81 9.75 10.47
C ALA A 29 25.80 8.72 11.01
N PHE A 30 25.59 8.70 12.33
CA PHE A 30 24.58 7.86 12.95
C PHE A 30 23.16 8.27 12.56
N ALA A 31 22.84 9.57 12.56
CA ALA A 31 21.56 10.10 12.11
C ALA A 31 21.28 9.73 10.65
N ASP A 32 22.26 9.94 9.77
CA ASP A 32 22.18 9.58 8.35
C ASP A 32 21.90 8.07 8.17
N SER A 33 22.56 7.21 8.97
CA SER A 33 22.29 5.77 8.92
C SER A 33 20.85 5.43 9.33
N ILE A 34 20.27 6.13 10.30
CA ILE A 34 18.88 5.90 10.74
C ILE A 34 17.92 6.33 9.62
N GLU A 35 18.16 7.49 9.02
CA GLU A 35 17.34 8.00 7.92
C GLU A 35 17.36 7.01 6.73
N GLN A 36 18.54 6.56 6.32
CA GLN A 36 18.68 5.57 5.23
C GLN A 36 17.93 4.27 5.53
N LYS A 37 18.06 3.74 6.75
CA LYS A 37 17.36 2.50 7.16
C LYS A 37 15.84 2.70 7.14
N THR A 38 15.36 3.85 7.58
CA THR A 38 13.94 4.19 7.60
C THR A 38 13.38 4.26 6.17
N ASN A 39 14.08 4.97 5.27
CA ASN A 39 13.68 5.08 3.87
C ASN A 39 13.66 3.71 3.17
N ALA A 40 14.69 2.88 3.39
CA ALA A 40 14.75 1.54 2.82
C ALA A 40 13.67 0.60 3.39
N ALA A 41 13.25 0.78 4.64
CA ALA A 41 12.14 0.04 5.23
C ALA A 41 10.79 0.47 4.62
N LEU A 42 10.58 1.78 4.45
CA LEU A 42 9.39 2.33 3.83
C LEU A 42 9.22 1.83 2.39
N GLU A 43 10.29 1.83 1.61
CA GLU A 43 10.28 1.31 0.23
C GLU A 43 9.92 -0.18 0.18
N ARG A 44 10.48 -0.99 1.10
CA ARG A 44 10.13 -2.42 1.22
C ARG A 44 8.64 -2.63 1.52
N VAL A 45 8.07 -1.84 2.43
CA VAL A 45 6.64 -1.93 2.76
C VAL A 45 5.78 -1.59 1.55
N ASN A 46 6.13 -0.54 0.81
CA ASN A 46 5.40 -0.16 -0.40
C ASN A 46 5.44 -1.29 -1.46
N ASN A 47 6.62 -1.83 -1.74
CA ASN A 47 6.79 -2.91 -2.71
C ASN A 47 6.05 -4.19 -2.28
N LEU A 48 6.12 -4.54 -1.00
CA LEU A 48 5.42 -5.71 -0.46
C LEU A 48 3.89 -5.54 -0.58
N THR A 49 3.37 -4.37 -0.23
CA THR A 49 1.93 -4.06 -0.34
C THR A 49 1.44 -4.23 -1.78
N GLN A 50 2.19 -3.67 -2.74
CA GLN A 50 1.84 -3.81 -4.15
C GLN A 50 1.92 -5.27 -4.64
N SER A 51 2.93 -6.01 -4.21
CA SER A 51 3.07 -7.43 -4.56
C SER A 51 1.92 -8.26 -3.99
N ILE A 52 1.53 -8.04 -2.73
CA ILE A 52 0.41 -8.74 -2.08
C ILE A 52 -0.90 -8.42 -2.81
N LEU A 53 -1.18 -7.16 -3.12
CA LEU A 53 -2.38 -6.76 -3.86
C LEU A 53 -2.44 -7.42 -5.24
N ALA A 54 -1.32 -7.42 -5.97
CA ALA A 54 -1.24 -8.07 -7.27
C ALA A 54 -1.53 -9.58 -7.18
N LYS A 55 -0.94 -10.27 -6.19
CA LYS A 55 -1.19 -11.71 -5.94
C LYS A 55 -2.64 -11.98 -5.52
N ALA A 56 -3.21 -11.12 -4.69
CA ALA A 56 -4.60 -11.22 -4.23
C ALA A 56 -5.57 -11.09 -5.42
N PHE A 57 -5.40 -10.09 -6.28
CA PHE A 57 -6.27 -9.90 -7.45
C PHE A 57 -6.16 -10.99 -8.50
N ARG A 58 -4.98 -11.62 -8.64
CA ARG A 58 -4.82 -12.81 -9.49
C ARG A 58 -5.38 -14.08 -8.86
N GLY A 59 -5.83 -14.02 -7.61
CA GLY A 59 -6.32 -15.16 -6.85
C GLY A 59 -5.23 -16.18 -6.51
N GLU A 60 -3.96 -15.77 -6.55
CA GLU A 60 -2.81 -16.62 -6.23
C GLU A 60 -2.79 -16.97 -4.73
N LEU A 61 -3.19 -16.02 -3.87
CA LEU A 61 -3.23 -16.24 -2.40
C LEU A 61 -4.30 -17.25 -1.96
N THR A 62 -5.27 -17.57 -2.80
CA THR A 62 -6.34 -18.54 -2.52
C THR A 62 -6.30 -19.74 -3.46
N ALA A 63 -5.27 -19.86 -4.31
CA ALA A 63 -5.18 -20.91 -5.33
C ALA A 63 -5.20 -22.32 -4.71
N ASP A 64 -4.37 -22.55 -3.69
CA ASP A 64 -4.29 -23.86 -3.01
C ASP A 64 -5.60 -24.21 -2.31
N TRP A 65 -6.23 -23.22 -1.66
CA TRP A 65 -7.54 -23.41 -1.03
C TRP A 65 -8.61 -23.76 -2.06
N ARG A 66 -8.64 -23.09 -3.21
CA ARG A 66 -9.57 -23.40 -4.32
C ARG A 66 -9.33 -24.80 -4.89
N ALA A 67 -8.08 -25.22 -5.01
CA ALA A 67 -7.73 -26.57 -5.46
C ALA A 67 -8.19 -27.66 -4.46
N ALA A 68 -8.13 -27.37 -3.16
CA ALA A 68 -8.58 -28.27 -2.11
C ALA A 68 -10.11 -28.29 -1.91
N ASN A 69 -10.84 -27.28 -2.39
CA ASN A 69 -12.29 -27.13 -2.19
C ASN A 69 -13.02 -26.89 -3.54
N PRO A 70 -12.96 -27.84 -4.49
CA PRO A 70 -13.50 -27.64 -5.84
C PRO A 70 -15.03 -27.56 -5.87
N ASP A 71 -15.72 -28.21 -4.94
CA ASP A 71 -17.18 -28.23 -4.78
C ASP A 71 -17.78 -26.85 -4.46
N LEU A 72 -17.03 -26.01 -3.74
CA LEU A 72 -17.47 -24.66 -3.37
C LEU A 72 -17.40 -23.63 -4.51
N ILE A 73 -16.76 -23.97 -5.63
CA ILE A 73 -16.50 -23.03 -6.74
C ILE A 73 -16.90 -23.59 -8.12
N SER A 74 -17.47 -24.79 -8.17
CA SER A 74 -17.89 -25.46 -9.41
C SER A 74 -19.39 -25.77 -9.41
N GLY A 75 -19.90 -26.25 -10.55
CA GLY A 75 -21.31 -26.59 -10.71
C GLY A 75 -22.23 -25.39 -10.46
N GLU A 76 -23.18 -25.53 -9.52
CA GLU A 76 -24.11 -24.46 -9.15
C GLU A 76 -23.42 -23.26 -8.47
N ASN A 77 -22.24 -23.48 -7.86
CA ASN A 77 -21.45 -22.42 -7.22
C ASN A 77 -20.46 -21.73 -8.19
N SER A 78 -20.50 -22.07 -9.48
CA SER A 78 -19.59 -21.49 -10.46
C SER A 78 -19.98 -20.05 -10.84
N ALA A 79 -18.99 -19.28 -11.28
CA ALA A 79 -19.22 -17.92 -11.77
C ALA A 79 -20.16 -17.90 -12.99
N GLU A 80 -20.08 -18.89 -13.87
CA GLU A 80 -20.93 -19.05 -15.05
C GLU A 80 -22.39 -19.30 -14.65
N ALA A 81 -22.62 -20.19 -13.67
CA ALA A 81 -23.96 -20.47 -13.16
C ALA A 81 -24.60 -19.19 -12.57
N LEU A 82 -23.82 -18.41 -11.81
CA LEU A 82 -24.28 -17.13 -11.27
C LEU A 82 -24.58 -16.11 -12.38
N LEU A 83 -23.74 -16.02 -13.43
CA LEU A 83 -23.98 -15.12 -14.57
C LEU A 83 -25.27 -15.45 -15.32
N ILE A 84 -25.55 -16.74 -15.52
CA ILE A 84 -26.81 -17.20 -16.12
C ILE A 84 -27.99 -16.75 -15.27
N LYS A 85 -27.92 -16.97 -13.95
CA LYS A 85 -28.97 -16.55 -13.00
C LYS A 85 -29.21 -15.04 -13.01
N ILE A 86 -28.14 -14.24 -13.01
CA ILE A 86 -28.25 -12.78 -13.10
C ILE A 86 -28.90 -12.38 -14.44
N LYS A 87 -28.55 -13.02 -15.55
CA LYS A 87 -29.11 -12.69 -16.86
C LYS A 87 -30.61 -13.00 -16.93
N THR A 88 -31.02 -14.18 -16.47
CA THR A 88 -32.43 -14.59 -16.46
C THR A 88 -33.27 -13.69 -15.56
N GLU A 89 -32.78 -13.37 -14.36
CA GLU A 89 -33.45 -12.44 -13.45
C GLU A 89 -33.59 -11.04 -14.07
N ARG A 90 -32.54 -10.52 -14.72
CA ARG A 90 -32.59 -9.20 -15.39
C ARG A 90 -33.56 -9.18 -16.57
N GLU A 91 -33.68 -10.27 -17.33
CA GLU A 91 -34.64 -10.38 -18.44
C GLU A 91 -36.09 -10.43 -17.93
N ALA A 92 -36.35 -11.20 -16.86
CA ALA A 92 -37.64 -11.22 -16.18
C ALA A 92 -38.03 -9.85 -15.63
N MET A 93 -37.10 -9.10 -15.04
CA MET A 93 -37.37 -7.72 -14.58
C MET A 93 -37.68 -6.75 -15.72
N LYS A 94 -37.06 -6.92 -16.89
CA LYS A 94 -37.32 -6.08 -18.07
C LYS A 94 -38.71 -6.32 -18.67
N SER A 95 -39.16 -7.58 -18.75
CA SER A 95 -40.51 -7.89 -19.27
C SER A 95 -41.61 -7.38 -18.33
N VAL A 96 -41.40 -7.46 -17.01
CA VAL A 96 -42.31 -6.90 -15.99
C VAL A 96 -42.40 -5.37 -16.11
N LYS A 97 -41.29 -4.67 -16.35
CA LYS A 97 -41.29 -3.21 -16.53
C LYS A 97 -41.96 -2.75 -17.84
N LYS A 98 -41.97 -3.59 -18.87
CA LYS A 98 -42.60 -3.30 -20.18
C LYS A 98 -44.12 -3.53 -20.18
N ASN A 99 -44.61 -4.41 -19.29
CA ASN A 99 -46.03 -4.75 -19.14
C ASN A 99 -46.72 -4.03 -17.96
N GLY A 100 -46.09 -3.01 -17.37
CA GLY A 100 -46.70 -2.18 -16.33
C GLY A 100 -48.00 -1.52 -16.81
N PRO A 101 -49.02 -1.37 -15.95
CA PRO A 101 -50.35 -0.96 -16.38
C PRO A 101 -50.32 0.44 -17.02
N ARG A 102 -50.80 0.56 -18.26
CA ARG A 102 -51.18 1.88 -18.83
C ARG A 102 -52.23 2.47 -17.90
N LYS A 103 -51.87 3.53 -17.15
CA LYS A 103 -52.84 4.36 -16.43
C LYS A 103 -53.90 4.80 -17.44
N LYS A 104 -55.10 4.23 -17.35
CA LYS A 104 -56.29 4.79 -18.00
C LYS A 104 -56.63 6.08 -17.25
N THR A 105 -56.39 7.20 -17.90
CA THR A 105 -57.05 8.48 -17.61
C THR A 105 -58.51 8.40 -18.01
#